data_AF-A0AA41S655-F1
#
_entry.id   AF-A0AA41S655-F1
#
_cell.length_a   1.000
_cell.length_b   1.000
_cell.length_c   1.000
_cell.angle_alpha   90.00
_cell.angle_beta   90.00
_cell.angle_gamma   90.00
#
_symmetry.space_group_name_H-M   'P 1'
#
loop_
_entity.id
_entity.type
_entity.pdbx_description
1 polymer ?
#
loop_
_entity_poly.entity_id
_entity_poly.type
_entity_poly.pdbx_seq_one_letter_code
_entity_poly.pdbx_strand_id
1 'polypeptide(L)'
;MARPPPRPPPQRKGSKPPPAKGDAKGGSKKQTSLERSSYFARREAAKVLKSVLQGDAKKRAVGSIKTLVYSPSVRNKKATFALVCQTLKHLPILKEVIEGANALNGKWKRQEELMYIIAYDILFGQATVVLAGDAENFLLQRKDALHSALAKLCVKKKVKSVEDLLLLNNPNPDFSKPRYVRVNTLKMDFESAFRELSKQHKVEKDDIVPDLLVLPPGTDLHDHPLVKNGSIFLQ
;
A
#
# COMPACT_ATOMS: atom_id res chain seq x y z
N MET A 1 -45.08 -78.73 44.63
CA MET A 1 -44.62 -77.34 44.43
C MET A 1 -43.95 -77.25 43.06
N ALA A 2 -44.67 -76.75 42.04
CA ALA A 2 -44.17 -76.61 40.67
C ALA A 2 -43.80 -75.14 40.39
N ARG A 3 -42.63 -74.90 39.80
CA ARG A 3 -42.13 -73.55 39.50
C ARG A 3 -42.96 -72.88 38.38
N PRO A 4 -43.25 -71.58 38.48
CA PRO A 4 -43.98 -70.85 37.45
C PRO A 4 -43.14 -70.66 36.17
N PRO A 5 -43.78 -70.52 34.99
CA PRO A 5 -43.11 -70.41 33.70
C PRO A 5 -42.36 -69.09 33.50
N PRO A 6 -41.33 -69.05 32.64
CA PRO A 6 -40.47 -67.87 32.44
C PRO A 6 -41.18 -66.74 31.68
N ARG A 7 -40.79 -65.49 31.99
CA ARG A 7 -41.36 -64.27 31.41
C ARG A 7 -40.97 -64.11 29.92
N PRO A 8 -41.86 -63.52 29.09
CA PRO A 8 -41.57 -63.24 27.69
C PRO A 8 -40.51 -62.12 27.53
N PRO A 9 -39.76 -62.14 26.41
CA PRO A 9 -38.65 -61.22 26.15
C PRO A 9 -39.10 -59.77 25.89
N PRO A 10 -38.27 -58.76 26.19
CA PRO A 10 -38.63 -57.36 26.09
C PRO A 10 -38.79 -56.87 24.65
N GLN A 11 -39.83 -56.07 24.41
CA GLN A 11 -40.13 -55.41 23.14
C GLN A 11 -39.02 -54.41 22.74
N ARG A 12 -38.59 -54.47 21.47
CA ARG A 12 -37.61 -53.55 20.86
C ARG A 12 -38.19 -52.13 20.83
N LYS A 13 -37.56 -51.19 21.56
CA LYS A 13 -37.85 -49.75 21.47
C LYS A 13 -37.29 -49.21 20.15
N GLY A 14 -38.16 -48.65 19.30
CA GLY A 14 -37.80 -47.97 18.07
C GLY A 14 -36.87 -46.78 18.30
N SER A 15 -35.83 -46.68 17.48
CA SER A 15 -34.90 -45.55 17.46
C SER A 15 -35.58 -44.30 16.91
N LYS A 16 -35.78 -43.28 17.76
CA LYS A 16 -36.11 -41.92 17.32
C LYS A 16 -34.89 -41.32 16.61
N PRO A 17 -35.07 -40.69 15.43
CA PRO A 17 -33.98 -39.94 14.80
C PRO A 17 -33.60 -38.71 15.66
N PRO A 18 -32.32 -38.31 15.70
CA PRO A 18 -31.87 -37.18 16.48
C PRO A 18 -32.46 -35.85 15.95
N PRO A 19 -32.69 -34.86 16.81
CA PRO A 19 -33.29 -33.59 16.41
C PRO A 19 -32.34 -32.80 15.50
N ALA A 20 -32.92 -32.22 14.46
CA ALA A 20 -32.25 -31.35 13.50
C ALA A 20 -31.54 -30.21 14.22
N LYS A 21 -30.21 -30.18 14.14
CA LYS A 21 -29.41 -29.01 14.49
C LYS A 21 -29.75 -27.92 13.48
N GLY A 22 -30.47 -26.90 13.93
CA GLY A 22 -30.60 -25.65 13.19
C GLY A 22 -29.22 -25.08 12.94
N ASP A 23 -28.84 -25.02 11.66
CA ASP A 23 -27.70 -24.27 11.18
C ASP A 23 -27.93 -22.77 11.44
N ALA A 24 -27.58 -22.32 12.64
CA ALA A 24 -27.27 -20.92 12.87
C ALA A 24 -25.93 -20.62 12.17
N LYS A 25 -25.95 -20.57 10.83
CA LYS A 25 -24.87 -20.01 10.01
C LYS A 25 -24.79 -18.51 10.32
N GLY A 26 -23.98 -18.16 11.31
CA GLY A 26 -23.41 -16.83 11.42
C GLY A 26 -22.65 -16.54 10.13
N GLY A 27 -23.27 -15.74 9.26
CA GLY A 27 -22.73 -15.41 7.95
C GLY A 27 -21.47 -14.58 8.06
N SER A 28 -20.31 -15.22 8.18
CA SER A 28 -19.05 -14.58 7.82
C SER A 28 -19.12 -14.27 6.32
N LYS A 29 -19.48 -13.04 5.95
CA LYS A 29 -19.43 -12.57 4.57
C LYS A 29 -18.07 -12.96 4.00
N LYS A 30 -18.06 -13.84 2.99
CA LYS A 30 -16.82 -14.26 2.32
C LYS A 30 -16.18 -13.00 1.74
N GLN A 31 -15.10 -12.53 2.38
CA GLN A 31 -14.32 -11.41 1.86
C GLN A 31 -13.92 -11.69 0.41
N THR A 32 -14.07 -10.67 -0.43
CA THR A 32 -13.67 -10.78 -1.84
C THR A 32 -12.15 -11.00 -1.93
N SER A 33 -11.69 -11.58 -3.04
CA SER A 33 -10.24 -11.82 -3.25
C SER A 33 -9.43 -10.52 -3.18
N LEU A 34 -10.01 -9.43 -3.70
CA LEU A 34 -9.43 -8.08 -3.69
C LEU A 34 -9.34 -7.49 -2.28
N GLU A 35 -10.37 -7.69 -1.45
CA GLU A 35 -10.34 -7.28 -0.04
C GLU A 35 -9.17 -7.92 0.70
N ARG A 36 -9.01 -9.24 0.54
CA ARG A 36 -7.93 -9.98 1.18
C ARG A 36 -6.56 -9.49 0.70
N SER A 37 -6.39 -9.28 -0.61
CA SER A 37 -5.11 -8.81 -1.15
C SER A 37 -4.75 -7.41 -0.65
N SER A 38 -5.74 -6.51 -0.52
CA SER A 38 -5.54 -5.17 0.05
C SER A 38 -5.18 -5.22 1.54
N TYR A 39 -5.85 -6.10 2.29
CA TYR A 39 -5.58 -6.31 3.71
C TYR A 39 -4.13 -6.78 3.94
N PHE A 40 -3.69 -7.80 3.20
CA PHE A 40 -2.31 -8.29 3.30
C PHE A 40 -1.30 -7.23 2.87
N ALA A 41 -1.58 -6.45 1.82
CA ALA A 41 -0.70 -5.38 1.37
C ALA A 41 -0.46 -4.33 2.46
N ARG A 42 -1.47 -3.93 3.26
CA ARG A 42 -1.27 -3.02 4.39
C ARG A 42 -0.36 -3.60 5.46
N ARG A 43 -0.53 -4.87 5.78
CA ARG A 43 0.28 -5.57 6.80
C ARG A 43 1.73 -5.74 6.34
N GLU A 44 1.93 -6.04 5.05
CA GLU A 44 3.26 -6.09 4.42
C GLU A 44 3.91 -4.71 4.42
N ALA A 45 3.17 -3.69 3.99
CA ALA A 45 3.63 -2.30 3.97
C ALA A 45 4.02 -1.80 5.38
N ALA A 46 3.26 -2.17 6.42
CA ALA A 46 3.58 -1.77 7.80
C ALA A 46 4.92 -2.35 8.27
N LYS A 47 5.23 -3.60 7.88
CA LYS A 47 6.52 -4.23 8.20
C LYS A 47 7.68 -3.54 7.48
N VAL A 48 7.49 -3.20 6.21
CA VAL A 48 8.49 -2.46 5.43
C VAL A 48 8.70 -1.07 6.01
N LEU A 49 7.61 -0.33 6.26
CA LEU A 49 7.64 1.01 6.83
C LEU A 49 8.35 1.04 8.18
N LYS A 50 8.06 0.06 9.05
CA LYS A 50 8.76 -0.13 10.32
C LYS A 50 10.27 -0.30 10.13
N SER A 51 10.68 -1.13 9.18
CA SER A 51 12.11 -1.34 8.89
C SER A 51 12.79 -0.06 8.40
N VAL A 52 12.10 0.72 7.56
CA VAL A 52 12.57 2.02 7.06
C VAL A 52 12.71 3.04 8.19
N LEU A 53 11.68 3.23 9.01
CA LEU A 53 11.68 4.20 10.12
C LEU A 53 12.66 3.82 11.22
N GLN A 54 12.82 2.53 11.52
CA GLN A 54 13.83 2.07 12.47
C GLN A 54 15.25 2.28 11.95
N GLY A 55 15.48 2.09 10.64
CA GLY A 55 16.76 2.37 10.00
C GLY A 55 17.12 3.84 10.08
N ASP A 56 16.16 4.71 9.76
CA ASP A 56 16.29 6.17 9.87
C ASP A 56 16.59 6.61 11.31
N ALA A 57 15.81 6.15 12.29
CA ALA A 57 16.02 6.46 13.70
C ALA A 57 17.39 6.01 14.22
N LYS A 58 17.91 4.88 13.72
CA LYS A 58 19.23 4.35 14.09
C LYS A 58 20.37 4.88 13.21
N LYS A 59 20.08 5.76 12.25
CA LYS A 59 21.03 6.24 11.23
C LYS A 59 21.79 5.11 10.54
N ARG A 60 21.12 3.98 10.30
CA ARG A 60 21.69 2.77 9.68
C ARG A 60 20.90 2.38 8.44
N ALA A 61 21.60 2.13 7.35
CA ALA A 61 20.99 1.60 6.14
C ALA A 61 20.51 0.15 6.37
N VAL A 62 19.19 -0.02 6.49
CA VAL A 62 18.53 -1.34 6.56
C VAL A 62 18.26 -1.91 5.16
N GLY A 63 18.23 -1.04 4.15
CA GLY A 63 18.00 -1.37 2.74
C GLY A 63 17.17 -0.28 2.06
N SER A 64 17.22 -0.21 0.73
CA SER A 64 16.32 0.67 -0.02
C SER A 64 14.87 0.17 0.08
N ILE A 65 13.88 1.07 -0.05
CA ILE A 65 12.46 0.69 -0.09
C ILE A 65 12.22 -0.36 -1.18
N LYS A 66 12.87 -0.21 -2.33
CA LYS A 66 12.81 -1.19 -3.43
C LYS A 66 13.32 -2.56 -2.97
N THR A 67 14.49 -2.64 -2.36
CA THR A 67 15.04 -3.91 -1.86
C THR A 67 14.11 -4.59 -0.86
N LEU A 68 13.56 -3.82 0.08
CA LEU A 68 12.67 -4.34 1.12
C LEU A 68 11.35 -4.86 0.55
N VAL A 69 10.74 -4.12 -0.39
CA VAL A 69 9.44 -4.50 -0.99
C VAL A 69 9.59 -5.64 -2.00
N TYR A 70 10.67 -5.71 -2.76
CA TYR A 70 10.86 -6.76 -3.77
C TYR A 70 11.43 -8.06 -3.21
N SER A 71 11.72 -8.11 -1.90
CA SER A 71 12.08 -9.32 -1.17
C SER A 71 11.05 -10.45 -1.37
N PRO A 72 11.45 -11.74 -1.28
CA PRO A 72 10.54 -12.87 -1.48
C PRO A 72 9.45 -12.96 -0.40
N SER A 73 9.60 -12.23 0.70
CA SER A 73 8.63 -12.20 1.81
C SER A 73 7.37 -11.42 1.50
N VAL A 74 7.41 -10.49 0.53
CA VAL A 74 6.27 -9.66 0.15
C VAL A 74 5.57 -10.27 -1.05
N ARG A 75 4.29 -10.61 -0.88
CA ARG A 75 3.46 -11.18 -1.95
C ARG A 75 2.97 -10.09 -2.87
N ASN A 76 2.37 -9.02 -2.33
CA ASN A 76 1.78 -7.97 -3.15
C ASN A 76 2.76 -6.81 -3.36
N LYS A 77 3.76 -7.03 -4.21
CA LYS A 77 4.87 -6.08 -4.42
C LYS A 77 4.40 -4.70 -4.90
N LYS A 78 3.51 -4.66 -5.90
CA LYS A 78 3.04 -3.39 -6.51
C LYS A 78 2.24 -2.55 -5.50
N ALA A 79 1.26 -3.14 -4.83
CA ALA A 79 0.44 -2.41 -3.86
C ALA A 79 1.25 -1.99 -2.62
N THR A 80 2.11 -2.89 -2.12
CA THR A 80 2.98 -2.59 -0.97
C THR A 80 3.94 -1.45 -1.30
N PHE A 81 4.57 -1.46 -2.48
CA PHE A 81 5.48 -0.39 -2.90
C PHE A 81 4.76 0.95 -2.96
N ALA A 82 3.59 0.99 -3.60
CA ALA A 82 2.78 2.20 -3.71
C ALA A 82 2.38 2.74 -2.33
N LEU A 83 1.86 1.89 -1.44
CA LEU A 83 1.44 2.29 -0.10
C LEU A 83 2.61 2.84 0.73
N VAL A 84 3.77 2.18 0.71
CA VAL A 84 4.94 2.63 1.47
C VAL A 84 5.41 3.99 0.96
N CYS A 85 5.58 4.15 -0.36
CA CYS A 85 6.03 5.42 -0.95
C CYS A 85 5.06 6.57 -0.65
N GLN A 86 3.75 6.35 -0.80
CA GLN A 86 2.76 7.38 -0.53
C GLN A 86 2.66 7.70 0.96
N THR A 87 2.70 6.71 1.84
CA THR A 87 2.68 6.93 3.30
C THR A 87 3.91 7.73 3.74
N LEU A 88 5.10 7.42 3.20
CA LEU A 88 6.32 8.17 3.49
C LEU A 88 6.24 9.62 2.99
N LYS A 89 5.68 9.86 1.80
CA LYS A 89 5.45 11.21 1.26
C LYS A 89 4.59 12.06 2.19
N HIS A 90 3.56 11.47 2.79
CA HIS A 90 2.61 12.16 3.67
C HIS A 90 2.93 12.01 5.15
N LEU A 91 4.03 11.35 5.52
CA LEU A 91 4.33 10.96 6.90
C LEU A 91 4.34 12.14 7.89
N PRO A 92 4.94 13.32 7.57
CA PRO A 92 4.91 14.46 8.49
C PRO A 92 3.48 14.93 8.79
N ILE A 93 2.62 14.96 7.77
CA ILE A 93 1.22 15.36 7.90
C ILE A 93 0.46 14.31 8.71
N LEU A 94 0.65 13.02 8.41
CA LEU A 94 -0.03 11.93 9.10
C LEU A 94 0.30 11.89 10.60
N LYS A 95 1.55 12.17 10.98
CA LYS A 95 1.96 12.28 12.39
C LYS A 95 1.18 13.37 13.12
N GLU A 96 1.17 14.59 12.57
CA GLU A 96 0.44 15.72 13.18
C GLU A 96 -1.08 15.46 13.24
N VAL A 97 -1.67 14.87 12.20
CA VAL A 97 -3.12 14.58 12.15
C VAL A 97 -3.51 13.52 13.17
N ILE A 98 -2.74 12.43 13.29
CA ILE A 98 -3.02 11.36 14.26
C ILE A 98 -2.88 11.86 15.70
N GLU A 99 -1.88 12.70 15.96
CA GLU A 99 -1.69 13.34 17.26
C GLU A 99 -2.85 14.29 17.58
N GLY A 100 -3.25 15.15 16.63
CA GLY A 100 -4.37 16.07 16.79
C GLY A 100 -5.73 15.39 16.95
N ALA A 101 -5.91 14.20 16.39
CA ALA A 101 -7.12 13.38 16.54
C ALA A 101 -7.09 12.48 17.80
N ASN A 102 -5.97 12.45 18.54
CA ASN A 102 -5.71 11.51 19.64
C ASN A 102 -6.12 10.07 19.28
N ALA A 103 -5.72 9.64 18.09
CA ALA A 103 -6.16 8.37 17.48
C ALA A 103 -5.21 7.19 17.80
N LEU A 104 -4.36 7.30 18.82
CA LEU A 104 -3.44 6.24 19.24
C LEU A 104 -3.69 5.81 20.70
N ASN A 105 -4.29 4.63 20.85
CA ASN A 105 -4.44 3.98 22.16
C ASN A 105 -3.22 3.09 22.47
N GLY A 106 -3.03 2.66 23.72
CA GLY A 106 -1.87 1.86 24.14
C GLY A 106 -1.58 0.61 23.29
N LYS A 107 -2.62 -0.10 22.81
CA LYS A 107 -2.48 -1.22 21.86
C LYS A 107 -1.87 -0.77 20.52
N TRP A 108 -2.35 0.36 20.01
CA TRP A 108 -2.04 0.87 18.68
C TRP A 108 -0.75 1.69 18.64
N LYS A 109 -0.30 2.23 19.77
CA LYS A 109 1.05 2.81 19.94
C LYS A 109 2.18 1.80 19.69
N ARG A 110 1.92 0.49 19.79
CA ARG A 110 2.90 -0.55 19.42
C ARG A 110 2.92 -0.84 17.92
N GLN A 111 1.94 -0.34 17.18
CA GLN A 111 1.71 -0.58 15.75
C GLN A 111 1.48 0.75 15.02
N GLU A 112 2.25 1.77 15.35
CA GLU A 112 2.11 3.11 14.76
C GLU A 112 2.28 3.09 13.24
N GLU A 113 3.17 2.25 12.73
CA GLU A 113 3.43 2.16 11.29
C GLU A 113 2.23 1.64 10.51
N LEU A 114 1.49 0.71 11.11
CA LEU A 114 0.23 0.25 10.56
C LEU A 114 -0.82 1.37 10.59
N MET A 115 -0.87 2.16 11.66
CA MET A 115 -1.81 3.28 11.77
C MET A 115 -1.53 4.38 10.75
N TYR A 116 -0.27 4.68 10.44
CA TYR A 116 0.06 5.64 9.38
C TYR A 116 -0.46 5.18 8.02
N ILE A 117 -0.32 3.89 7.69
CA ILE A 117 -0.78 3.34 6.40
C ILE A 117 -2.31 3.36 6.31
N ILE A 118 -3.00 2.96 7.37
CA ILE A 118 -4.47 2.96 7.39
C ILE A 118 -5.00 4.40 7.37
N ALA A 119 -4.39 5.32 8.12
CA ALA A 119 -4.76 6.73 8.11
C ALA A 119 -4.56 7.35 6.72
N TYR A 120 -3.48 7.00 6.02
CA TYR A 120 -3.29 7.38 4.62
C TYR A 120 -4.43 6.87 3.73
N ASP A 121 -4.78 5.59 3.82
CA ASP A 121 -5.89 5.01 3.05
C ASP A 121 -7.24 5.67 3.35
N ILE A 122 -7.51 6.06 4.60
CA ILE A 122 -8.77 6.72 5.00
C ILE A 122 -8.84 8.16 4.50
N LEU A 123 -7.73 8.90 4.58
CA LEU A 123 -7.69 10.34 4.28
C LEU A 123 -7.48 10.62 2.79
N PHE A 124 -6.65 9.81 2.12
CA PHE A 124 -6.19 10.05 0.75
C PHE A 124 -6.43 8.87 -0.20
N GLY A 125 -6.85 7.71 0.34
CA GLY A 125 -7.18 6.54 -0.47
C GLY A 125 -8.52 6.67 -1.18
N GLN A 126 -8.78 5.75 -2.12
CA GLN A 126 -10.05 5.69 -2.83
C GLN A 126 -11.16 5.21 -1.89
N ALA A 127 -12.35 5.80 -1.99
CA ALA A 127 -13.51 5.48 -1.14
C ALA A 127 -14.01 4.03 -1.24
N THR A 128 -13.55 3.27 -2.24
CA THR A 128 -13.86 1.86 -2.49
C THR A 128 -13.06 0.89 -1.63
N VAL A 129 -12.11 1.40 -0.82
CA VAL A 129 -11.26 0.56 0.00
C VAL A 129 -12.08 -0.05 1.15
N VAL A 130 -12.41 -1.33 1.00
CA VAL A 130 -13.00 -2.12 2.08
C VAL A 130 -11.94 -2.36 3.15
N LEU A 131 -12.10 -1.63 4.24
CA LEU A 131 -11.25 -1.65 5.41
C LEU A 131 -11.76 -2.75 6.35
N ALA A 132 -11.03 -3.86 6.41
CA ALA A 132 -11.38 -5.01 7.23
C ALA A 132 -10.30 -5.26 8.28
N GLY A 133 -10.68 -5.29 9.55
CA GLY A 133 -9.79 -5.59 10.68
C GLY A 133 -10.00 -4.64 11.86
N ASP A 134 -9.49 -5.02 13.04
CA ASP A 134 -9.68 -4.25 14.26
C ASP A 134 -9.07 -2.84 14.19
N ALA A 135 -7.91 -2.71 13.53
CA ALA A 135 -7.19 -1.44 13.43
C ALA A 135 -7.91 -0.49 12.48
N GLU A 136 -8.36 -1.05 11.37
CA GLU A 136 -9.13 -0.40 10.31
C GLU A 136 -10.48 0.10 10.85
N ASN A 137 -11.23 -0.76 11.55
CA ASN A 137 -12.49 -0.41 12.20
C ASN A 137 -12.29 0.69 13.26
N PHE A 138 -11.21 0.61 14.04
CA PHE A 138 -10.91 1.61 15.08
C PHE A 138 -10.67 3.01 14.49
N LEU A 139 -9.90 3.12 13.40
CA LEU A 139 -9.68 4.41 12.74
C LEU A 139 -10.90 4.89 11.96
N LEU A 140 -11.69 3.98 11.38
CA LEU A 140 -12.96 4.31 10.72
C LEU A 140 -13.95 4.97 11.69
N GLN A 141 -14.04 4.47 12.93
CA GLN A 141 -14.87 5.11 13.97
C GLN A 141 -14.42 6.53 14.31
N ARG A 142 -13.16 6.89 14.01
CA ARG A 142 -12.56 8.20 14.27
C ARG A 142 -12.32 9.00 12.98
N LYS A 143 -12.93 8.60 11.87
CA LYS A 143 -12.75 9.24 10.56
C LYS A 143 -13.03 10.74 10.62
N ASP A 144 -14.14 11.16 11.24
CA ASP A 144 -14.51 12.57 11.33
C ASP A 144 -13.51 13.38 12.17
N ALA A 145 -12.94 12.76 13.21
CA ALA A 145 -11.89 13.37 14.01
C ALA A 145 -10.58 13.55 13.21
N LEU A 146 -10.21 12.57 12.38
CA LEU A 146 -9.04 12.67 11.50
C LEU A 146 -9.22 13.76 10.44
N HIS A 147 -10.38 13.84 9.78
CA HIS A 147 -10.66 14.92 8.83
C HIS A 147 -10.70 16.29 9.51
N SER A 148 -11.28 16.38 10.70
CA SER A 148 -11.29 17.62 11.50
C SER A 148 -9.88 18.05 11.91
N ALA A 149 -9.03 17.11 12.30
CA ALA A 149 -7.62 17.39 12.63
C ALA A 149 -6.84 17.85 11.39
N LEU A 150 -7.08 17.25 10.23
CA LEU A 150 -6.49 17.70 8.96
C LEU A 150 -6.95 19.11 8.60
N ALA A 151 -8.24 19.42 8.72
CA ALA A 151 -8.76 20.77 8.46
C ALA A 151 -8.13 21.82 9.40
N LYS A 152 -8.01 21.49 10.69
CA LYS A 152 -7.30 22.35 11.67
C LYS A 152 -5.84 22.58 11.29
N LEU A 153 -5.17 21.54 10.78
CA LEU A 153 -3.78 21.63 10.32
C LEU A 153 -3.66 22.54 9.09
N CYS A 154 -4.58 22.45 8.12
CA CYS A 154 -4.65 23.36 6.97
C CYS A 154 -4.78 24.82 7.42
N VAL A 155 -5.71 25.09 8.35
CA VAL A 155 -5.91 26.44 8.91
C VAL A 155 -4.65 26.93 9.64
N LYS A 156 -4.03 26.09 10.47
CA LYS A 156 -2.81 26.42 11.22
C LYS A 156 -1.65 26.79 10.30
N LYS A 157 -1.47 26.06 9.19
CA LYS A 157 -0.42 26.32 8.21
C LYS A 157 -0.83 27.35 7.14
N LYS A 158 -2.04 27.93 7.22
CA LYS A 158 -2.61 28.93 6.29
C LYS A 158 -2.68 28.45 4.84
N VAL A 159 -3.04 27.18 4.66
CA VAL A 159 -3.03 26.50 3.37
C VAL A 159 -4.45 26.10 2.97
N LYS A 160 -4.76 26.19 1.67
CA LYS A 160 -6.07 25.85 1.10
C LYS A 160 -6.18 24.37 0.70
N SER A 161 -5.08 23.76 0.24
CA SER A 161 -5.10 22.37 -0.24
C SER A 161 -4.11 21.44 0.46
N VAL A 162 -4.33 20.13 0.36
CA VAL A 162 -3.40 19.12 0.91
C VAL A 162 -2.08 19.13 0.13
N GLU A 163 -2.11 19.38 -1.17
CA GLU A 163 -0.93 19.45 -2.04
C GLU A 163 0.02 20.58 -1.59
N ASP A 164 -0.53 21.72 -1.21
CA ASP A 164 0.20 22.85 -0.64
C ASP A 164 0.84 22.50 0.72
N LEU A 165 0.19 21.64 1.53
CA LEU A 165 0.80 21.14 2.78
C LEU A 165 2.02 20.25 2.51
N LEU A 166 1.97 19.48 1.41
CA LEU A 166 3.10 18.68 0.97
C LEU A 166 4.23 19.56 0.43
N LEU A 167 3.90 20.62 -0.32
CA LEU A 167 4.84 21.63 -0.80
C LEU A 167 5.56 22.33 0.36
N LEU A 168 4.86 22.67 1.45
CA LEU A 168 5.50 23.27 2.62
C LEU A 168 6.49 22.33 3.32
N ASN A 169 6.10 21.06 3.49
CA ASN A 169 6.96 20.09 4.15
C ASN A 169 8.09 19.58 3.24
N ASN A 170 7.95 19.77 1.94
CA ASN A 170 8.90 19.32 0.94
C ASN A 170 8.93 20.38 -0.17
N PRO A 171 9.73 21.46 -0.07
CA PRO A 171 9.67 22.61 -0.98
C PRO A 171 9.96 22.30 -2.45
N ASN A 172 10.44 21.08 -2.75
CA ASN A 172 10.73 20.61 -4.11
C ASN A 172 9.97 19.31 -4.48
N PRO A 173 8.62 19.22 -4.45
CA PRO A 173 7.92 18.02 -4.91
C PRO A 173 7.86 17.95 -6.44
N ASP A 174 7.86 19.12 -7.09
CA ASP A 174 7.43 19.32 -8.48
C ASP A 174 8.57 19.67 -9.44
N PHE A 175 9.85 19.58 -9.01
CA PHE A 175 10.90 19.23 -9.97
C PHE A 175 10.72 17.76 -10.31
N SER A 176 9.65 17.52 -11.04
CA SER A 176 9.31 16.27 -11.69
C SER A 176 10.54 15.93 -12.52
N LYS A 177 11.36 15.04 -11.95
CA LYS A 177 12.74 14.87 -12.40
C LYS A 177 12.69 14.42 -13.85
N PRO A 178 13.37 15.13 -14.76
CA PRO A 178 13.42 14.69 -16.14
C PRO A 178 13.94 13.27 -16.20
N ARG A 179 13.47 12.54 -17.21
CA ARG A 179 13.88 11.17 -17.43
C ARG A 179 15.09 11.16 -18.35
N TYR A 180 16.23 10.82 -17.77
CA TYR A 180 17.46 10.69 -18.53
C TYR A 180 17.53 9.33 -19.20
N VAL A 181 17.88 9.34 -20.48
CA VAL A 181 18.02 8.17 -21.33
C VAL A 181 19.38 8.23 -22.01
N ARG A 182 20.23 7.24 -21.77
CA ARG A 182 21.52 7.10 -22.44
C ARG A 182 21.36 6.24 -23.68
N VAL A 183 21.83 6.72 -24.83
CA VAL A 183 21.86 5.97 -26.08
C VAL A 183 23.06 5.02 -26.09
N ASN A 184 22.84 3.78 -26.50
CA ASN A 184 23.90 2.80 -26.73
C ASN A 184 24.44 2.97 -28.16
N THR A 185 25.46 3.79 -28.31
CA THR A 185 26.11 4.08 -29.59
C THR A 185 26.75 2.86 -30.27
N LEU A 186 26.92 1.74 -29.56
CA LEU A 186 27.37 0.47 -30.13
C LEU A 186 26.27 -0.26 -30.92
N LYS A 187 25.00 0.06 -30.68
CA LYS A 187 23.84 -0.60 -31.30
C LYS A 187 23.00 0.31 -32.19
N MET A 188 22.96 1.60 -31.88
CA MET A 188 22.11 2.57 -32.56
C MET A 188 22.79 3.94 -32.52
N ASP A 189 22.69 4.69 -33.61
CA ASP A 189 23.17 6.06 -33.65
C ASP A 189 22.26 7.01 -32.86
N PHE A 190 22.87 8.08 -32.33
CA PHE A 190 22.18 9.04 -31.49
C PHE A 190 21.01 9.74 -32.20
N GLU A 191 21.16 10.10 -33.48
CA GLU A 191 20.13 10.80 -34.23
C GLU A 191 18.92 9.91 -34.52
N SER A 192 19.11 8.62 -34.80
CA SER A 192 18.04 7.62 -34.95
C SER A 192 17.30 7.43 -33.64
N ALA A 193 18.01 7.29 -32.52
CA ALA A 193 17.40 7.16 -31.20
C ALA A 193 16.59 8.42 -30.83
N PHE A 194 17.15 9.61 -31.10
CA PHE A 194 16.48 10.89 -30.90
C PHE A 194 15.21 10.98 -31.74
N ARG A 195 15.27 10.64 -33.03
CA ARG A 195 14.10 10.65 -33.92
C ARG A 195 13.03 9.66 -33.50
N GLU A 196 13.39 8.47 -33.04
CA GLU A 196 12.42 7.46 -32.61
C GLU A 196 11.70 7.90 -31.34
N LEU A 197 12.43 8.38 -30.33
CA LEU A 197 11.84 8.86 -29.08
C LEU A 197 11.04 10.15 -29.27
N SER A 198 11.48 11.04 -30.17
CA SER A 198 10.80 12.30 -30.49
C SER A 198 9.44 12.11 -31.16
N LYS A 199 9.13 10.91 -31.70
CA LYS A 199 7.79 10.61 -32.24
C LYS A 199 6.72 10.56 -31.16
N GLN A 200 7.09 10.16 -29.94
CA GLN A 200 6.15 9.90 -28.85
C GLN A 200 6.28 10.91 -27.71
N HIS A 201 7.45 11.52 -27.53
CA HIS A 201 7.74 12.40 -26.40
C HIS A 201 8.51 13.64 -26.86
N LYS A 202 8.42 14.72 -26.08
CA LYS A 202 9.31 15.86 -26.26
C LYS A 202 10.71 15.45 -25.77
N VAL A 203 11.69 15.34 -26.66
CA VAL A 203 13.05 14.93 -26.28
C VAL A 203 13.99 16.11 -26.45
N GLU A 204 14.81 16.36 -25.43
CA GLU A 204 15.87 17.35 -25.46
C GLU A 204 17.22 16.64 -25.37
N LYS A 205 18.26 17.22 -25.97
CA LYS A 205 19.64 16.70 -25.89
C LYS A 205 20.28 17.30 -24.64
N ASP A 206 21.07 16.51 -23.92
CA ASP A 206 21.84 17.05 -22.80
C ASP A 206 23.01 17.90 -23.33
N ASP A 207 23.25 19.06 -22.72
CA ASP A 207 24.28 20.00 -23.17
C ASP A 207 25.71 19.52 -22.83
N ILE A 208 25.86 18.61 -21.87
CA ILE A 208 27.15 18.19 -21.31
C ILE A 208 27.50 16.76 -21.73
N VAL A 209 26.53 15.86 -21.75
CA VAL A 209 26.73 14.43 -22.02
C VAL A 209 26.23 14.08 -23.44
N PRO A 210 27.12 13.80 -24.40
CA PRO A 210 26.76 13.68 -25.82
C PRO A 210 25.72 12.59 -26.16
N ASP A 211 25.70 11.49 -25.41
CA ASP A 211 24.81 10.36 -25.66
C ASP A 211 23.55 10.38 -24.77
N LEU A 212 23.27 11.50 -24.10
CA LEU A 212 22.20 11.60 -23.11
C LEU A 212 21.02 12.42 -23.66
N LEU A 213 19.84 11.83 -23.49
CA LEU A 213 18.56 12.40 -23.87
C LEU A 213 17.74 12.70 -22.62
N VAL A 214 17.10 13.85 -22.62
CA VAL A 214 16.27 14.37 -21.54
C VAL A 214 14.82 14.30 -21.98
N LEU A 215 14.03 13.46 -21.31
CA LEU A 215 12.61 13.30 -21.58
C LEU A 215 11.79 13.96 -20.47
N PRO A 216 10.53 14.33 -20.75
CA PRO A 216 9.63 14.84 -19.74
C PRO A 216 9.47 13.81 -18.62
N PRO A 217 9.19 14.30 -17.42
CA PRO A 217 9.04 13.44 -16.28
C PRO A 217 7.79 12.57 -16.42
N GLY A 218 7.84 11.37 -15.84
CA GLY A 218 6.74 10.39 -15.93
C GLY A 218 6.70 9.59 -17.22
N THR A 219 7.62 9.82 -18.17
CA THR A 219 7.73 8.97 -19.37
C THR A 219 8.09 7.53 -19.00
N ASP A 220 7.21 6.58 -19.33
CA ASP A 220 7.46 5.16 -19.13
C ASP A 220 8.08 4.55 -20.39
N LEU A 221 9.33 4.09 -20.28
CA LEU A 221 10.04 3.40 -21.35
C LEU A 221 10.34 1.94 -20.98
N HIS A 222 9.86 1.43 -19.85
CA HIS A 222 10.20 0.07 -19.40
C HIS A 222 9.82 -0.99 -20.42
N ASP A 223 8.74 -0.77 -21.16
CA ASP A 223 8.26 -1.67 -22.20
C ASP A 223 8.72 -1.32 -23.63
N HIS A 224 9.45 -0.22 -23.80
CA HIS A 224 9.85 0.29 -25.11
C HIS A 224 10.82 -0.69 -25.82
N PRO A 225 10.66 -0.95 -27.13
CA PRO A 225 11.54 -1.87 -27.88
C PRO A 225 13.02 -1.54 -27.75
N LEU A 226 13.38 -0.24 -27.78
CA LEU A 226 14.76 0.22 -27.62
C LEU A 226 15.36 -0.07 -26.23
N VAL A 227 14.55 -0.11 -25.18
CA VAL A 227 15.02 -0.51 -23.84
C VAL A 227 15.21 -2.02 -23.82
N LYS A 228 14.24 -2.78 -24.35
CA LYS A 228 14.28 -4.26 -24.36
C LYS A 228 15.41 -4.83 -25.20
N ASN A 229 15.73 -4.22 -26.34
CA ASN A 229 16.84 -4.64 -27.21
C ASN A 229 18.20 -4.08 -26.76
N GLY A 230 18.24 -3.21 -25.74
CA GLY A 230 19.43 -2.60 -25.18
C GLY A 230 20.07 -1.50 -26.05
N SER A 231 19.29 -0.85 -26.91
CA SER A 231 19.72 0.32 -27.70
C SER A 231 19.70 1.60 -26.88
N ILE A 232 18.91 1.66 -25.80
CA ILE A 232 18.90 2.78 -24.85
C ILE A 232 18.81 2.26 -23.40
N PHE A 233 19.30 3.08 -22.45
CA PHE A 233 19.28 2.79 -21.01
C PHE A 233 18.65 3.94 -20.23
N LEU A 234 17.86 3.63 -19.21
CA LEU A 234 17.35 4.62 -18.25
C LEU A 234 18.42 4.93 -17.20
N GLN A 235 18.71 6.22 -16.97
CA GLN A 235 19.73 6.69 -16.02
C GLN A 235 19.11 7.56 -14.91
#